data_AF-A0A9E5RBD9-F1
#
_entry.id   AF-A0A9E5RBD9-F1
#
_cell.length_a   1.000
_cell.length_b   1.000
_cell.length_c   1.000
_cell.angle_alpha   90.00
_cell.angle_beta   90.00
_cell.angle_gamma   90.00
#
_symmetry.space_group_name_H-M   'P 1'
#
loop_
_entity.id
_entity.type
_entity.pdbx_description
1 polymer ?
#
loop_
_entity_poly.entity_id
_entity_poly.type
_entity_poly.pdbx_seq_one_letter_code
_entity_poly.pdbx_strand_id
1 'polypeptide(L)' 'MAELHQALGEVEVARQYGQQALALATELGIPLKAECEVLLQQLETSEGDSEI' A
#
# COMPACT_ATOMS: atom_id res chain seq x y z
N MET A 1 -4.96 0.04 -22.06
CA MET A 1 -4.31 1.19 -21.40
C MET A 1 -5.16 1.80 -20.28
N ALA A 2 -6.49 1.79 -20.36
CA ALA A 2 -7.34 2.35 -19.29
C ALA A 2 -7.29 1.59 -17.95
N GLU A 3 -7.21 0.25 -17.97
CA GLU A 3 -7.19 -0.57 -16.74
C GLU A 3 -5.90 -0.42 -15.94
N LEU A 4 -4.75 -0.30 -16.63
CA LEU A 4 -3.44 -0.07 -16.01
C LEU A 4 -3.38 1.30 -15.29
N HIS A 5 -3.94 2.35 -15.88
CA HIS A 5 -4.01 3.67 -15.25
C HIS A 5 -4.97 3.71 -14.06
N GLN A 6 -6.08 2.96 -14.12
CA GLN A 6 -6.98 2.83 -12.96
C GLN A 6 -6.30 2.06 -11.82
N ALA A 7 -5.65 0.94 -12.14
CA ALA A 7 -4.90 0.15 -11.16
C ALA A 7 -3.75 0.96 -10.52
N LEU A 8 -2.96 1.70 -11.30
CA LEU A 8 -1.91 2.57 -10.75
C LEU A 8 -2.48 3.65 -9.82
N GLY A 9 -3.59 4.27 -10.21
CA GLY A 9 -4.25 5.28 -9.37
C GLY A 9 -4.76 4.70 -8.04
N GLU A 10 -5.26 3.46 -8.05
CA GLU A 10 -5.70 2.78 -6.84
C GLU A 10 -4.54 2.29 -5.97
N VAL A 11 -3.42 1.86 -6.57
CA VAL A 11 -2.21 1.44 -5.84
C VAL A 11 -1.60 2.61 -5.07
N GLU A 12 -1.46 3.78 -5.69
CA GLU A 12 -0.89 4.96 -5.05
C GLU A 12 -1.77 5.44 -3.87
N VAL A 13 -3.10 5.37 -4.05
CA VAL A 13 -4.09 5.67 -3.01
C VAL A 13 -4.04 4.63 -1.88
N ALA A 14 -3.97 3.33 -2.20
CA ALA A 14 -3.84 2.27 -1.20
C ALA A 14 -2.55 2.40 -0.38
N ARG A 15 -1.45 2.84 -1.01
CA ARG A 15 -0.16 3.09 -0.34
C ARG A 15 -0.26 4.26 0.63
N GLN A 16 -0.89 5.37 0.23
CA GLN A 16 -1.14 6.50 1.12
C GLN A 16 -2.00 6.10 2.33
N TYR A 17 -3.11 5.40 2.10
CA TYR A 17 -3.96 4.93 3.20
C TYR A 17 -3.23 3.94 4.10
N GLY A 18 -2.45 3.01 3.54
CA GLY A 18 -1.63 2.07 4.29
C GLY A 18 -0.60 2.75 5.18
N GLN A 19 0.08 3.80 4.68
CA GLN A 19 1.04 4.59 5.46
C GLN A 19 0.37 5.38 6.58
N GLN A 20 -0.79 6.00 6.32
CA GLN A 20 -1.55 6.71 7.35
C GLN A 20 -2.06 5.75 8.44
N ALA A 21 -2.60 4.60 8.04
CA ALA A 21 -3.05 3.56 8.96
C ALA A 21 -1.89 3.01 9.78
N LEU A 22 -0.72 2.82 9.17
CA LEU A 22 0.50 2.40 9.86
C LEU A 22 0.96 3.42 10.91
N ALA A 23 0.96 4.71 10.57
CA ALA A 23 1.31 5.78 11.49
C ALA A 23 0.35 5.80 12.69
N LEU A 24 -0.95 5.77 12.43
CA LEU A 24 -1.98 5.73 13.46
C LEU A 24 -1.87 4.48 14.33
N ALA A 25 -1.62 3.32 13.71
CA ALA A 25 -1.45 2.05 14.42
C ALA A 25 -0.21 2.02 15.30
N THR A 26 0.86 2.69 14.85
CA THR A 26 2.11 2.86 15.59
C THR A 26 1.91 3.82 16.78
N GLU A 27 1.18 4.92 16.59
CA GLU A 27 0.83 5.84 17.68
C GLU A 27 -0.09 5.20 18.72
N LEU A 28 -1.07 4.39 18.27
CA LEU A 28 -2.03 3.71 19.14
C LEU A 28 -1.49 2.39 19.73
N GLY A 29 -0.36 1.88 19.22
CA GLY A 29 0.22 0.61 19.67
C GLY A 29 -0.66 -0.61 19.36
N ILE A 30 -1.45 -0.57 18.29
CA ILE A 30 -2.39 -1.63 17.93
C ILE A 30 -1.77 -2.64 16.94
N PRO A 31 -2.18 -3.92 16.99
CA PRO A 31 -1.61 -4.98 16.14
C PRO A 31 -1.83 -4.74 14.63
N LEU A 32 -2.72 -3.81 14.27
CA LEU A 32 -3.00 -3.39 12.90
C LEU A 32 -1.74 -2.92 12.15
N LYS A 33 -0.70 -2.48 12.86
CA LYS A 33 0.60 -2.12 12.28
C LYS A 33 1.13 -3.23 11.34
N ALA A 34 1.10 -4.48 11.81
CA ALA A 34 1.65 -5.61 11.06
C ALA A 34 0.87 -5.86 9.76
N GLU A 35 -0.46 -5.70 9.81
CA GLU A 35 -1.32 -5.84 8.62
C GLU A 35 -1.05 -4.71 7.61
N CYS A 36 -0.84 -3.48 8.09
CA CYS A 36 -0.47 -2.35 7.23
C CYS A 36 0.91 -2.52 6.59
N GLU A 37 1.91 -3.03 7.31
CA GLU A 37 3.24 -3.32 6.75
C GLU A 37 3.15 -4.37 5.63
N VAL A 38 2.41 -5.46 5.85
CA VAL A 38 2.22 -6.51 4.84
C VAL A 38 1.50 -5.97 3.60
N LEU A 39 0.46 -5.15 3.77
CA LEU A 39 -0.26 -4.53 2.66
C LEU A 39 0.65 -3.63 1.83
N LEU A 40 1.46 -2.78 2.47
CA LEU A 40 2.40 -1.89 1.78
C LEU A 40 3.44 -2.69 0.99
N GLN A 41 3.96 -3.77 1.58
CA GLN A 41 4.95 -4.63 0.93
C GLN A 41 4.39 -5.34 -0.32
N GLN A 42 3.12 -5.75 -0.27
CA GLN A 42 2.43 -6.33 -1.44
C GLN A 42 2.22 -5.31 -2.55
N LEU A 43 1.85 -4.07 -2.21
CA LEU A 43 1.71 -2.99 -3.17
C LEU A 43 3.06 -2.67 -3.82
N GLU A 44 4.15 -2.62 -3.05
CA GLU A 44 5.51 -2.40 -3.58
C GLU A 44 5.99 -3.50 -4.51
N THR A 45 5.66 -4.76 -4.18
CA THR A 45 6.01 -5.90 -5.03
C THR A 45 5.19 -5.86 -6.33
N SER A 46 3.92 -5.45 -6.26
CA SER A 46 3.04 -5.33 -7.43
C SER A 46 3.43 -4.19 -8.37
N GLU A 47 4.11 -3.14 -7.90
CA GLU A 47 4.63 -2.06 -8.76
C GLU A 47 5.93 -2.45 -9.47
N GLY A 48 6.64 -3.49 -8.98
CA GLY A 48 7.91 -3.96 -9.56
C GLY A 48 7.78 -4.82 -10.83
N ASP A 49 6.58 -5.28 -11.18
CA ASP A 49 6.35 -6.18 -12.34
C ASP A 49 6.21 -5.45 -13.70
N SER A 50 6.46 -4.13 -13.77
CA SER A 50 6.46 -3.39 -15.05
C SER A 50 7.83 -3.06 -15.63
N GLU A 51 8.93 -3.50 -15.02
CA GLU A 51 10.27 -3.41 -15.61
C GLU A 51 10.94 -4.79 -15.62
N ILE A 52 10.70 -5.61 -16.66
CA ILE A 52 11.66 -6.20 -17.64
C ILE A 52 10.86 -6.90 -18.76
#